data_AF-C6R9K3-F1
#
_entry.id   AF-C6R9K3-F1
#
_cell.length_a   1.000
_cell.length_b   1.000
_cell.length_c   1.000
_cell.angle_alpha   90.00
_cell.angle_beta   90.00
_cell.angle_gamma   90.00
#
_symmetry.space_group_name_H-M   'P 1'
#
loop_
_entity.id
_entity.type
_entity.pdbx_description
1 polymer ?
#
loop_
_entity_poly.entity_id
_entity_poly.type
_entity_poly.pdbx_seq_one_letter_code
_entity_poly.pdbx_strand_id
1 'polypeptide(L)'
;MGMANDLSAQLQAKFNASAPDKEPERDTLGQLIALIHKVTGIEEDLGRETRLKDIGVESLDLVELTVRAEEAFQVRFSEETMLNSETIGDIAEYVEDHQ
;
A
#
# COMPACT_ATOMS: atom_id res chain seq x y z
N MET A 1 -23.87 41.82 21.64
CA MET A 1 -24.53 40.82 20.77
C MET A 1 -23.68 40.64 19.52
N GLY A 2 -23.03 39.46 19.38
CA GLY A 2 -22.87 38.80 18.08
C GLY A 2 -21.67 39.08 17.15
N MET A 3 -20.44 39.35 17.62
CA MET A 3 -19.30 39.46 16.67
C MET A 3 -17.98 38.78 17.08
N ALA A 4 -17.85 38.25 18.31
CA ALA A 4 -16.61 37.60 18.75
C ALA A 4 -16.58 36.09 18.49
N ASN A 5 -17.71 35.47 18.15
CA ASN A 5 -17.82 34.01 18.00
C ASN A 5 -17.70 33.54 16.54
N ASP A 6 -17.86 34.44 15.58
CA ASP A 6 -17.79 34.12 14.14
C ASP A 6 -16.35 33.90 13.66
N LEU A 7 -15.36 34.54 14.29
CA LEU A 7 -13.95 34.30 13.95
C LEU A 7 -13.52 32.90 14.38
N SER A 8 -13.95 32.45 15.57
CA SER A 8 -13.69 31.10 16.07
C SER A 8 -14.34 30.03 15.18
N ALA A 9 -15.58 30.26 14.74
CA ALA A 9 -16.28 29.35 13.83
C ALA A 9 -15.61 29.26 12.45
N GLN A 10 -15.11 30.38 11.91
CA GLN A 10 -14.42 30.42 10.62
C GLN A 10 -13.01 29.78 10.66
N LEU A 11 -12.30 29.87 11.78
CA LEU A 11 -11.03 29.18 11.99
C LEU A 11 -11.22 27.67 12.08
N GLN A 12 -12.28 27.20 12.74
CA GLN A 12 -12.60 25.78 12.85
C GLN A 12 -12.96 25.17 11.49
N ALA A 13 -13.71 25.88 10.65
CA ALA A 13 -14.09 25.40 9.32
C ALA A 13 -12.88 25.26 8.37
N LYS A 14 -11.86 26.11 8.50
CA LYS A 14 -10.62 26.01 7.71
C LYS A 14 -9.67 24.92 8.21
N PHE A 15 -9.67 24.61 9.51
CA PHE A 15 -8.89 23.49 10.06
C PHE A 15 -9.57 22.13 9.88
N ASN A 16 -10.90 22.09 9.70
CA ASN A 16 -11.67 20.87 9.45
C ASN A 16 -11.91 20.60 7.94
N ALA A 17 -11.35 21.43 7.05
CA ALA A 17 -11.46 21.29 5.59
C ALA A 17 -10.12 21.06 4.90
N SER A 18 -9.08 20.72 5.65
CA SER A 18 -8.04 19.87 5.09
C SER A 18 -8.52 18.44 5.30
N ALA A 19 -8.96 17.81 4.21
CA ALA A 19 -8.96 16.36 4.10
C ALA A 19 -7.70 15.82 4.79
N PRO A 20 -7.73 14.61 5.37
CA PRO A 20 -6.50 14.01 5.81
C PRO A 20 -5.67 13.87 4.55
N ASP A 21 -4.70 14.77 4.39
CA ASP A 21 -3.45 14.50 3.72
C ASP A 21 -2.87 13.36 4.56
N LYS A 22 -3.40 12.15 4.30
CA LYS A 22 -2.73 10.94 4.70
C LYS A 22 -1.47 10.99 3.85
N GLU A 23 -0.44 11.66 4.34
CA GLU A 23 0.89 11.07 4.30
C GLU A 23 0.63 9.58 4.50
N PRO A 24 0.95 8.71 3.52
CA PRO A 24 0.64 7.31 3.69
C PRO A 24 1.42 6.89 4.92
N GLU A 25 0.76 6.81 6.07
CA GLU A 25 1.05 5.82 7.09
C GLU A 25 1.15 4.55 6.25
N ARG A 26 2.39 4.17 5.92
CA ARG A 26 2.63 3.20 4.86
C ARG A 26 2.22 1.85 5.42
N ASP A 27 0.93 1.60 5.34
CA ASP A 27 0.30 0.32 5.56
C ASP A 27 1.02 -0.71 4.68
N THR A 28 1.03 -1.97 5.11
CA THR A 28 1.77 -3.04 4.42
C THR A 28 1.46 -3.06 2.92
N LEU A 29 0.21 -2.83 2.56
CA LEU A 29 -0.24 -2.70 1.17
C LEU A 29 0.49 -1.58 0.40
N GLY A 30 0.59 -0.38 1.00
CA GLY A 30 1.24 0.77 0.36
C GLY A 30 2.74 0.57 0.18
N GLN A 31 3.40 -0.09 1.13
CA GLN A 31 4.81 -0.47 1.01
C GLN A 31 5.02 -1.52 -0.08
N LEU A 32 4.12 -2.51 -0.15
CA LEU A 32 4.17 -3.55 -1.16
C LEU A 32 3.95 -2.99 -2.58
N ILE A 33 2.99 -2.08 -2.76
CA ILE A 33 2.76 -1.39 -4.04
C ILE A 33 4.02 -0.63 -4.48
N ALA A 34 4.63 0.13 -3.57
CA ALA A 34 5.85 0.86 -3.87
C ALA A 34 7.02 -0.09 -4.23
N LEU A 35 7.07 -1.27 -3.61
CA LEU A 35 8.05 -2.29 -3.95
C LEU A 35 7.80 -2.88 -5.34
N ILE A 36 6.53 -3.18 -5.68
CA ILE A 36 6.15 -3.68 -7.00
C ILE A 36 6.57 -2.69 -8.07
N HIS A 37 6.20 -1.41 -7.94
CA HIS A 37 6.61 -0.34 -8.87
C HIS A 37 8.13 -0.31 -9.07
N LYS A 38 8.91 -0.50 -8.01
CA LYS A 38 10.37 -0.49 -8.06
C LYS A 38 10.97 -1.71 -8.76
N VAL A 39 10.37 -2.90 -8.57
CA VAL A 39 10.85 -4.16 -9.15
C VAL A 39 10.47 -4.27 -10.62
N THR A 40 9.21 -3.95 -10.95
CA THR A 40 8.64 -4.17 -12.28
C THR A 40 8.74 -2.94 -13.20
N GLY A 41 8.88 -1.74 -12.63
CA GLY A 41 8.82 -0.49 -13.38
C GLY A 41 7.40 -0.12 -13.85
N ILE A 42 6.36 -0.80 -13.36
CA ILE A 42 4.96 -0.51 -13.70
C ILE A 42 4.52 0.75 -12.96
N GLU A 43 4.00 1.74 -13.69
CA GLU A 43 3.54 3.03 -13.14
C GLU A 43 1.99 3.13 -13.04
N GLU A 44 1.31 1.99 -13.18
CA GLU A 44 -0.15 1.92 -13.08
C GLU A 44 -0.64 2.09 -11.64
N ASP A 45 -1.91 2.50 -11.50
CA ASP A 45 -2.59 2.58 -10.20
C ASP A 45 -2.90 1.16 -9.73
N LEU A 46 -2.15 0.71 -8.71
CA LEU A 46 -2.26 -0.63 -8.15
C LEU A 46 -3.09 -0.57 -6.87
N GLY A 47 -3.96 -1.57 -6.68
CA GLY A 47 -4.80 -1.70 -5.51
C GLY A 47 -4.77 -3.11 -4.92
N ARG A 48 -5.51 -3.31 -3.83
CA ARG A 48 -5.60 -4.60 -3.13
C ARG A 48 -6.04 -5.73 -4.06
N GLU A 49 -7.02 -5.47 -4.92
CA GLU A 49 -7.59 -6.47 -5.84
C GLU A 49 -6.78 -6.64 -7.13
N THR A 50 -5.71 -5.85 -7.32
CA THR A 50 -4.87 -5.97 -8.51
C THR A 50 -4.12 -7.29 -8.49
N ARG A 51 -4.17 -8.02 -9.60
CA ARG A 51 -3.52 -9.31 -9.77
C ARG A 51 -2.16 -9.11 -10.42
N LEU A 52 -1.13 -9.76 -9.88
CA LEU A 52 0.23 -9.61 -10.39
C LEU A 52 0.36 -9.98 -11.87
N LYS A 53 -0.37 -11.02 -12.30
CA LYS A 53 -0.41 -11.43 -13.72
C LYS A 53 -1.12 -10.45 -14.64
N ASP A 54 -2.07 -9.67 -14.13
CA ASP A 54 -2.83 -8.71 -14.96
C ASP A 54 -1.97 -7.49 -15.31
N ILE A 55 -0.97 -7.18 -14.46
CA ILE A 55 0.00 -6.11 -14.68
C ILE A 55 1.30 -6.62 -15.32
N GLY A 56 1.36 -7.90 -15.73
CA GLY A 56 2.50 -8.46 -16.44
C GLY A 56 3.73 -8.76 -15.57
N VAL A 57 3.54 -9.01 -14.26
CA VAL A 57 4.61 -9.56 -13.42
C VAL A 57 4.88 -11.00 -13.84
N GLU A 58 6.07 -11.25 -14.38
CA GLU A 58 6.51 -12.56 -14.83
C GLU A 58 7.31 -13.30 -13.74
N SER A 59 7.70 -14.56 -13.99
CA SER A 59 8.36 -15.41 -13.00
C SER A 59 9.65 -14.83 -12.41
N LEU A 60 10.45 -14.11 -13.19
CA LEU A 60 11.67 -13.46 -12.69
C LEU A 60 11.34 -12.27 -11.78
N ASP A 61 10.37 -11.45 -12.17
CA ASP A 61 9.91 -10.31 -11.36
C ASP A 61 9.27 -10.80 -10.06
N LEU A 62 8.53 -11.90 -10.10
CA LEU A 62 7.95 -12.53 -8.93
C LEU A 62 9.04 -13.03 -7.95
N VAL A 63 10.11 -13.66 -8.45
CA VAL A 63 11.24 -14.11 -7.62
C VAL A 63 11.92 -12.91 -6.95
N GLU A 64 12.22 -11.86 -7.71
CA GLU A 64 12.83 -10.64 -7.16
C GLU A 64 11.90 -9.95 -6.15
N LEU A 65 10.61 -9.80 -6.48
CA LEU A 65 9.60 -9.26 -5.58
C LEU A 65 9.52 -10.04 -4.27
N THR A 66 9.54 -11.38 -4.35
CA THR A 66 9.54 -12.26 -3.18
C THR A 66 10.73 -11.95 -2.28
N VAL A 67 11.94 -11.99 -2.83
CA VAL A 67 13.18 -11.73 -2.07
C VAL A 67 13.14 -10.35 -1.40
N ARG A 68 12.76 -9.31 -2.15
CA ARG A 68 12.70 -7.95 -1.61
C ARG A 68 11.59 -7.77 -0.58
N ALA A 69 10.47 -8.45 -0.72
CA ALA A 69 9.39 -8.42 0.25
C ALA A 69 9.81 -9.13 1.55
N GLU A 70 10.46 -10.28 1.48
CA GLU A 70 11.04 -10.95 2.65
C GLU A 70 12.03 -10.05 3.39
N GLU A 71 12.93 -9.38 2.65
CA GLU A 71 13.89 -8.45 3.23
C GLU A 71 13.21 -7.22 3.85
N ALA A 72 12.25 -6.61 3.14
CA ALA A 72 11.59 -5.38 3.59
C ALA A 72 10.71 -5.60 4.82
N PHE A 73 9.98 -6.72 4.86
CA PHE A 73 8.99 -7.00 5.89
C PHE A 73 9.49 -8.01 6.95
N GLN A 74 10.70 -8.55 6.79
CA GLN A 74 11.28 -9.56 7.69
C GLN A 74 10.43 -10.85 7.81
N VAL A 75 9.67 -11.18 6.77
CA VAL A 75 8.86 -12.41 6.66
C VAL A 75 9.55 -13.44 5.75
N ARG A 76 8.98 -14.66 5.69
CA ARG A 76 9.38 -15.69 4.73
C ARG A 76 8.19 -16.15 3.91
N PHE A 77 8.34 -16.21 2.60
CA PHE A 77 7.32 -16.77 1.72
C PHE A 77 7.77 -18.15 1.25
N SER A 78 6.85 -19.11 1.31
CA SER A 78 7.03 -20.36 0.56
C SER A 78 6.64 -20.16 -0.91
N GLU A 79 7.20 -20.98 -1.80
CA GLU A 79 6.79 -20.99 -3.21
C GLU A 79 5.27 -21.22 -3.34
N GLU A 80 4.71 -22.13 -2.55
CA GLU A 80 3.27 -22.38 -2.49
C GLU A 80 2.48 -21.13 -2.04
N THR A 81 2.95 -20.40 -1.04
CA THR A 81 2.33 -19.15 -0.57
C THR A 81 2.28 -18.10 -1.70
N MET A 82 3.41 -17.89 -2.38
CA MET A 82 3.48 -16.91 -3.48
C MET A 82 2.61 -17.32 -4.66
N LEU A 83 2.57 -18.61 -5.00
CA LEU A 83 1.73 -19.14 -6.08
C LEU A 83 0.23 -19.08 -5.75
N ASN A 84 -0.14 -19.25 -4.48
CA ASN A 84 -1.53 -19.14 -4.01
C ASN A 84 -1.99 -17.69 -3.81
N SER A 85 -1.05 -16.74 -3.72
CA SER A 85 -1.37 -15.31 -3.62
C SER A 85 -1.68 -14.74 -5.00
N GLU A 86 -2.96 -14.50 -5.29
CA GLU A 86 -3.40 -14.06 -6.62
C GLU A 86 -3.31 -12.53 -6.77
N THR A 87 -3.54 -11.80 -5.67
CA THR A 87 -3.60 -10.34 -5.62
C THR A 87 -2.52 -9.73 -4.73
N ILE A 88 -2.25 -8.44 -4.92
CA ILE A 88 -1.38 -7.66 -4.03
C ILE A 88 -1.92 -7.70 -2.59
N GLY A 89 -3.24 -7.72 -2.43
CA GLY A 89 -3.90 -7.85 -1.14
C GLY A 89 -3.60 -9.14 -0.41
N ASP A 90 -3.57 -10.27 -1.12
CA ASP A 90 -3.28 -11.58 -0.50
C ASP A 90 -1.86 -11.62 0.07
N ILE A 91 -0.90 -11.04 -0.66
CA ILE A 91 0.49 -10.93 -0.21
C ILE A 91 0.59 -9.98 0.98
N ALA A 92 -0.09 -8.83 0.93
CA ALA A 92 -0.11 -7.87 2.03
C ALA A 92 -0.71 -8.50 3.30
N GLU A 93 -1.83 -9.21 3.19
CA GLU A 93 -2.48 -9.90 4.31
C GLU A 93 -1.58 -10.98 4.90
N TYR A 94 -0.89 -11.75 4.06
CA TYR A 94 0.09 -12.73 4.53
C TYR A 94 1.20 -12.07 5.35
N VAL A 95 1.74 -10.96 4.84
CA VAL A 95 2.78 -10.20 5.54
C VAL A 95 2.26 -9.67 6.87
N GLU A 96 1.05 -9.11 6.91
CA GLU A 96 0.44 -8.60 8.14
C GLU A 96 0.21 -9.69 9.20
N ASP A 97 -0.11 -10.92 8.79
CA ASP A 97 -0.30 -12.07 9.69
C ASP A 97 1.03 -12.64 10.23
N HIS A 98 2.14 -12.41 9.54
CA HIS A 98 3.46 -13.00 9.84
C HIS A 98 4.50 -11.99 10.36
N GLN A 99 4.12 -10.73 10.60
CA GLN A 99 4.96 -9.70 11.23
C GLN A 99 4.98 -9.77 12.77
#